data_AF-A0A9P5AML7-F1
#
_entry.id   AF-A0A9P5AML7-F1
#
_cell.length_a   1.000
_cell.length_b   1.000
_cell.length_c   1.000
_cell.angle_alpha   90.00
_cell.angle_beta   90.00
_cell.angle_gamma   90.00
#
_symmetry.space_group_name_H-M   'P 1'
#
loop_
_entity.id
_entity.type
_entity.pdbx_description
1 polymer ?
#
loop_
_entity_poly.entity_id
_entity_poly.type
_entity_poly.pdbx_seq_one_letter_code
_entity_poly.pdbx_strand_id
1 'polypeptide(L)'
;MEKSIWEYHTAGDTTSQESIINNSPIPRRGKATLPYDHYNVGWICALYIELAATMAMLTEIHEPLAGRLHDSNTYTLGRIGPHNVVICCLPSYGTNNAAVVASHMSRTFPGIQVSMMIGIAGGVPTKADIRLGDVVVGIRVVQYDMGKTIEKGHFQRTGILNGPPQVLLTAIAKLRAQSISRPNRIASILSKKRFIRPDPASDQLFEATYEHVDGNNGCDSCDISKLVSRQKRDDDEPRIHYGTIASGNQVMRHGVTRDRLAAELDILCFEMEAAGIMNTLPCLVIRGICDYSDSHKNRQWQEYAAAAAAAYAADLLSFVHASDSSRDAAEGEHPSPFNRSLGGSARGGDARGGNASGGNARGGDARGGNARGGNARGGDASGGFARREDSYEGEARGGDARGGDAWAGTFGM
;
A
#
# COMPACT_ATOMS: atom_id res chain seq x y z
N MET A 1 44.66 2.34 -2.48
CA MET A 1 45.82 1.82 -1.73
C MET A 1 45.69 2.38 -0.32
N GLU A 2 46.06 1.60 0.71
CA GLU A 2 45.79 1.78 2.17
C GLU A 2 44.46 1.13 2.62
N LYS A 3 44.42 -0.14 3.04
CA LYS A 3 45.03 -0.92 4.15
C LYS A 3 44.34 -0.75 5.52
N SER A 4 43.67 -1.84 5.87
CA SER A 4 43.12 -2.26 7.15
C SER A 4 44.18 -2.47 8.24
N ILE A 5 43.86 -2.13 9.48
CA ILE A 5 44.57 -2.60 10.68
C ILE A 5 43.54 -2.89 11.78
N TRP A 6 43.39 -4.17 12.14
CA TRP A 6 43.04 -4.60 13.49
C TRP A 6 43.83 -5.88 13.75
N GLU A 7 44.89 -5.76 14.54
CA GLU A 7 45.73 -6.87 15.00
C GLU A 7 45.10 -7.54 16.22
N TYR A 8 45.17 -8.88 16.23
CA TYR A 8 44.88 -9.73 17.38
C TYR A 8 46.13 -9.88 18.25
N HIS A 9 45.97 -9.74 19.56
CA HIS A 9 46.92 -10.26 20.55
C HIS A 9 46.20 -11.07 21.62
N THR A 10 46.66 -12.31 21.78
CA THR A 10 46.32 -13.27 22.83
C THR A 10 47.49 -13.40 23.79
N ALA A 11 47.21 -13.46 25.10
CA ALA A 11 47.71 -14.45 26.08
C ALA A 11 47.83 -13.85 27.50
N GLY A 12 47.48 -14.65 28.51
CA GLY A 12 47.92 -14.41 29.90
C GLY A 12 46.91 -14.85 30.96
N ASP A 13 47.08 -16.07 31.45
CA ASP A 13 46.31 -16.75 32.49
C ASP A 13 46.82 -16.42 33.91
N THR A 14 45.96 -16.52 34.95
CA THR A 14 46.21 -17.16 36.27
C THR A 14 45.24 -16.75 37.41
N THR A 15 44.46 -17.76 37.85
CA THR A 15 44.02 -18.16 39.22
C THR A 15 43.04 -17.36 40.10
N SER A 16 41.94 -18.08 40.38
CA SER A 16 41.27 -18.38 41.67
C SER A 16 40.36 -17.35 42.36
N GLN A 17 39.04 -17.63 42.36
CA GLN A 17 38.27 -17.99 43.56
C GLN A 17 36.85 -18.46 43.19
N GLU A 18 36.45 -19.60 43.76
CA GLU A 18 35.14 -20.22 43.60
C GLU A 18 34.03 -19.36 44.22
N SER A 19 32.97 -19.11 43.46
CA SER A 19 31.64 -18.88 44.00
C SER A 19 30.63 -19.70 43.19
N ILE A 20 29.99 -20.64 43.86
CA ILE A 20 28.94 -21.48 43.29
C ILE A 20 27.70 -20.59 43.14
N ILE A 21 27.55 -19.97 41.98
CA ILE A 21 26.29 -19.32 41.57
C ILE A 21 25.49 -20.36 40.80
N ASN A 22 24.37 -20.76 41.38
CA ASN A 22 23.36 -21.62 40.75
C ASN A 22 22.86 -20.95 39.46
N ASN A 23 23.47 -21.30 38.33
CA ASN A 23 23.09 -20.81 37.00
C ASN A 23 21.98 -21.70 36.43
N SER A 24 20.78 -21.61 37.03
CA SER A 24 19.58 -21.99 36.28
C SER A 24 19.34 -20.90 35.25
N PRO A 25 19.31 -21.22 33.94
CA PRO A 25 19.03 -20.21 32.94
C PRO A 25 17.63 -19.66 33.20
N ILE A 26 17.56 -18.40 33.61
CA ILE A 26 16.32 -17.61 33.56
C ILE A 26 15.89 -17.71 32.08
N PRO A 27 14.70 -18.26 31.78
CA PRO A 27 14.25 -18.31 30.40
C PRO A 27 14.19 -16.87 29.91
N ARG A 28 15.09 -16.51 28.99
CA ARG A 28 14.92 -15.29 28.19
C ARG A 28 13.59 -15.49 27.50
N ARG A 29 12.57 -14.75 27.95
CA ARG A 29 11.27 -14.70 27.28
C ARG A 29 11.55 -14.20 25.87
N GLY A 30 11.69 -15.13 24.92
CA GLY A 30 11.88 -14.79 23.51
C GLY A 30 10.72 -13.88 23.11
N LYS A 31 11.00 -12.79 22.41
CA LYS A 31 9.94 -11.97 21.83
C LYS A 31 9.08 -12.90 20.97
N ALA A 32 7.77 -12.87 21.18
CA ALA A 32 6.86 -13.78 20.51
C ALA A 32 6.92 -13.56 18.99
N THR A 33 7.24 -14.60 18.23
CA THR A 33 7.17 -14.57 16.77
C THR A 33 5.71 -14.77 16.35
N LEU A 34 5.11 -13.73 15.76
CA LEU A 34 3.74 -13.82 15.24
C LEU A 34 3.74 -14.47 13.84
N PRO A 35 2.78 -15.34 13.52
CA PRO A 35 2.68 -15.94 12.19
C PRO A 35 2.31 -14.91 11.11
N TYR A 36 2.51 -15.28 9.84
CA TYR A 36 2.31 -14.42 8.67
C TYR A 36 0.90 -13.82 8.55
N ASP A 37 -0.14 -14.58 8.91
CA ASP A 37 -1.54 -14.18 8.85
C ASP A 37 -1.97 -13.22 9.98
N HIS A 38 -1.11 -12.99 10.98
CA HIS A 38 -1.37 -12.04 12.06
C HIS A 38 -1.02 -10.59 11.68
N TYR A 39 -0.38 -10.35 10.53
CA TYR A 39 -0.08 -9.01 10.04
C TYR A 39 -1.21 -8.51 9.15
N ASN A 40 -1.90 -7.47 9.61
CA ASN A 40 -3.13 -6.97 8.99
C ASN A 40 -2.97 -5.65 8.24
N VAL A 41 -1.82 -4.99 8.39
CA VAL A 41 -1.48 -3.76 7.68
C VAL A 41 -0.22 -3.94 6.83
N GLY A 42 -0.35 -3.73 5.53
CA GLY A 42 0.78 -3.64 4.60
C GLY A 42 1.25 -2.19 4.41
N TRP A 43 2.55 -1.96 4.49
CA TRP A 43 3.14 -0.62 4.35
C TRP A 43 4.30 -0.68 3.35
N ILE A 44 4.17 0.01 2.21
CA ILE A 44 5.17 -0.02 1.13
C ILE A 44 5.82 1.36 0.99
N CYS A 45 7.14 1.39 0.92
CA CYS A 45 7.98 2.58 0.74
C CYS A 45 8.86 2.42 -0.50
N ALA A 46 9.14 3.50 -1.23
CA ALA A 46 10.02 3.49 -2.40
C ALA A 46 11.50 3.68 -2.06
N LEU A 47 11.81 4.43 -1.00
CA LEU A 47 13.18 4.85 -0.65
C LEU A 47 13.58 4.44 0.78
N TYR A 48 14.87 4.29 1.03
CA TYR A 48 15.38 3.90 2.35
C TYR A 48 15.07 4.94 3.45
N ILE A 49 15.03 6.24 3.10
CA ILE A 49 14.65 7.30 4.04
C ILE A 49 13.17 7.20 4.44
N GLU A 50 12.32 6.74 3.52
CA GLU A 50 10.91 6.47 3.80
C GLU A 50 10.79 5.22 4.66
N LEU A 51 11.55 4.16 4.37
CA LEU A 51 11.64 2.99 5.24
C LEU A 51 12.08 3.40 6.67
N ALA A 52 13.10 4.23 6.81
CA ALA A 52 13.57 4.70 8.12
C ALA A 52 12.48 5.49 8.87
N ALA A 53 11.80 6.41 8.19
CA ALA A 53 10.70 7.19 8.74
C ALA A 53 9.53 6.30 9.23
N THR A 54 9.24 5.24 8.50
CA THR A 54 8.10 4.35 8.77
C THR A 54 8.41 3.34 9.86
N MET A 55 9.63 2.79 9.87
CA MET A 55 10.16 2.00 11.00
C MET A 55 10.15 2.81 12.30
N ALA A 56 10.46 4.10 12.25
CA ALA A 56 10.40 4.97 13.42
C ALA A 56 8.98 5.11 13.99
N MET A 57 7.92 4.84 13.22
CA MET A 57 6.53 4.89 13.71
C MET A 57 6.11 3.66 14.49
N LEU A 58 6.86 2.55 14.41
CA LEU A 58 6.59 1.34 15.18
C LEU A 58 6.66 1.63 16.68
N THR A 59 5.70 1.07 17.43
CA THR A 59 5.71 1.00 18.89
C THR A 59 6.45 -0.23 19.39
N GLU A 60 6.47 -1.29 18.57
CA GLU A 60 7.19 -2.53 18.83
C GLU A 60 7.75 -3.07 17.50
N ILE A 61 8.97 -3.61 17.54
CA ILE A 61 9.59 -4.35 16.43
C ILE A 61 9.54 -5.83 16.79
N HIS A 62 8.92 -6.62 15.91
CA HIS A 62 8.82 -8.07 16.05
C HIS A 62 10.05 -8.76 15.44
N GLU A 63 10.29 -10.01 15.85
CA GLU A 63 11.35 -10.82 15.25
C GLU A 63 11.05 -11.12 13.77
N PRO A 64 12.08 -11.14 12.89
CA PRO A 64 11.90 -11.49 11.50
C PRO A 64 11.34 -12.91 11.33
N LEU A 65 10.50 -13.08 10.30
CA LEU A 65 10.04 -14.41 9.87
C LEU A 65 11.01 -15.00 8.85
N ALA A 66 11.12 -16.33 8.84
CA ALA A 66 11.94 -17.05 7.85
C ALA A 66 11.38 -16.82 6.44
N GLY A 67 12.22 -16.38 5.49
CA GLY A 67 11.79 -16.02 4.13
C GLY A 67 10.98 -17.12 3.44
N ARG A 68 10.01 -16.70 2.60
CA ARG A 68 9.21 -17.60 1.78
C ARG A 68 9.92 -17.89 0.46
N LEU A 69 9.80 -19.12 -0.01
CA LEU A 69 10.25 -19.48 -1.36
C LEU A 69 9.55 -18.59 -2.40
N HIS A 70 10.32 -18.04 -3.34
CA HIS A 70 9.86 -17.12 -4.38
C HIS A 70 9.36 -15.74 -3.89
N ASP A 71 9.66 -15.36 -2.65
CA ASP A 71 9.54 -13.98 -2.19
C ASP A 71 10.93 -13.38 -1.93
N SER A 72 11.34 -12.45 -2.79
CA SER A 72 12.62 -11.73 -2.68
C SER A 72 12.55 -10.47 -1.81
N ASN A 73 11.38 -10.13 -1.25
CA ASN A 73 11.23 -8.94 -0.43
C ASN A 73 11.94 -9.11 0.92
N THR A 74 12.50 -8.01 1.43
CA THR A 74 12.92 -7.92 2.83
C THR A 74 11.86 -7.15 3.61
N TYR A 75 11.38 -7.74 4.70
CA TYR A 75 10.31 -7.18 5.52
C TYR A 75 10.82 -6.74 6.88
N THR A 76 10.33 -5.59 7.34
CA THR A 76 10.33 -5.23 8.76
C THR A 76 8.96 -5.51 9.34
N LEU A 77 8.92 -6.18 10.49
CA LEU A 77 7.70 -6.59 11.16
C LEU A 77 7.57 -5.84 12.48
N GLY A 78 6.36 -5.39 12.81
CA GLY A 78 6.15 -4.69 14.06
C GLY A 78 4.70 -4.36 14.36
N ARG A 79 4.51 -3.40 15.25
CA ARG A 79 3.20 -2.94 15.71
C ARG A 79 3.09 -1.42 15.68
N ILE A 80 1.91 -0.92 15.30
CA ILE A 80 1.51 0.48 15.46
C ILE A 80 0.14 0.50 16.12
N GLY A 81 0.10 0.95 17.39
CA GLY A 81 -1.12 0.88 18.19
C GLY A 81 -1.61 -0.58 18.29
N PRO A 82 -2.87 -0.89 17.92
CA PRO A 82 -3.39 -2.26 17.97
C PRO A 82 -3.07 -3.10 16.71
N HIS A 83 -2.42 -2.53 15.69
CA HIS A 83 -2.24 -3.18 14.38
C HIS A 83 -0.86 -3.80 14.25
N ASN A 84 -0.79 -5.02 13.71
CA ASN A 84 0.47 -5.64 13.33
C ASN A 84 0.79 -5.28 11.88
N VAL A 85 1.94 -4.66 11.67
CA VAL A 85 2.33 -4.03 10.42
C VAL A 85 3.49 -4.80 9.79
N VAL A 86 3.39 -5.05 8.49
CA VAL A 86 4.51 -5.47 7.64
C VAL A 86 4.93 -4.30 6.77
N ILE A 87 6.21 -3.92 6.87
CA ILE A 87 6.82 -2.84 6.10
C ILE A 87 7.79 -3.44 5.08
N CYS A 88 7.73 -2.97 3.84
CA CYS A 88 8.71 -3.31 2.81
C CYS A 88 9.16 -2.06 2.05
N CYS A 89 10.40 -2.08 1.58
CA CYS A 89 10.96 -1.05 0.72
C CYS A 89 11.21 -1.63 -0.68
N LEU A 90 10.96 -0.84 -1.72
CA LEU A 90 11.30 -1.21 -3.08
C LEU A 90 12.83 -1.34 -3.26
N PRO A 91 13.31 -2.24 -4.12
CA PRO A 91 14.73 -2.33 -4.49
C PRO A 91 15.18 -1.14 -5.35
N SER A 92 14.25 -0.57 -6.12
CA SER A 92 14.40 0.65 -6.90
C SER A 92 13.01 1.23 -7.18
N TYR A 93 12.92 2.54 -7.38
CA TYR A 93 11.66 3.24 -7.64
C TYR A 93 10.98 2.78 -8.95
N GLY A 94 9.77 3.27 -9.19
CA GLY A 94 9.00 2.98 -10.40
C GLY A 94 7.94 1.88 -10.24
N THR A 95 6.96 1.89 -11.14
CA THR A 95 5.73 1.09 -11.01
C THR A 95 5.97 -0.42 -11.10
N ASN A 96 6.97 -0.86 -11.86
CA ASN A 96 7.24 -2.29 -12.07
C ASN A 96 7.74 -2.95 -10.79
N ASN A 97 8.72 -2.32 -10.13
CA ASN A 97 9.23 -2.80 -8.85
C ASN A 97 8.14 -2.74 -7.77
N ALA A 98 7.34 -1.67 -7.77
CA ALA A 98 6.20 -1.52 -6.88
C ALA A 98 5.21 -2.68 -7.01
N ALA A 99 4.87 -3.06 -8.25
CA ALA A 99 3.96 -4.17 -8.54
C ALA A 99 4.49 -5.53 -8.05
N VAL A 100 5.79 -5.80 -8.26
CA VAL A 100 6.44 -7.04 -7.79
C VAL A 100 6.41 -7.11 -6.26
N VAL A 101 6.84 -6.04 -5.59
CA VAL A 101 6.85 -5.95 -4.12
C VAL A 101 5.44 -6.15 -3.54
N ALA A 102 4.44 -5.46 -4.10
CA ALA A 102 3.06 -5.57 -3.66
C ALA A 102 2.49 -6.98 -3.87
N SER A 103 2.76 -7.60 -5.02
CA SER A 103 2.31 -8.96 -5.34
C SER A 103 2.88 -9.98 -4.35
N HIS A 104 4.17 -9.84 -4.03
CA HIS A 104 4.87 -10.71 -3.10
C HIS A 104 4.33 -10.53 -1.67
N MET A 105 4.22 -9.29 -1.20
CA MET A 105 3.65 -8.96 0.11
C MET A 105 2.26 -9.54 0.28
N SER A 106 1.38 -9.35 -0.70
CA SER A 106 0.00 -9.86 -0.66
C SER A 106 -0.08 -11.38 -0.61
N ARG A 107 0.87 -12.10 -1.24
CA ARG A 107 0.92 -13.58 -1.20
C ARG A 107 1.51 -14.10 0.11
N THR A 108 2.53 -13.43 0.63
CA THR A 108 3.26 -13.86 1.83
C THR A 108 2.48 -13.56 3.12
N PHE A 109 1.74 -12.44 3.15
CA PHE A 109 0.96 -12.00 4.31
C PHE A 109 -0.53 -11.99 3.96
N PRO A 110 -1.22 -13.14 3.98
CA PRO A 110 -2.63 -13.24 3.61
C PRO A 110 -3.57 -12.53 4.60
N GLY A 111 -3.07 -12.15 5.77
CA GLY A 111 -3.83 -11.40 6.78
C GLY A 111 -4.01 -9.91 6.47
N ILE A 112 -3.32 -9.37 5.46
CA ILE A 112 -3.40 -7.95 5.12
C ILE A 112 -4.83 -7.59 4.69
N GLN A 113 -5.44 -6.67 5.43
CA GLN A 113 -6.77 -6.11 5.15
C GLN A 113 -6.69 -4.66 4.68
N VAL A 114 -5.65 -3.96 5.13
CA VAL A 114 -5.41 -2.56 4.86
C VAL A 114 -3.98 -2.43 4.34
N SER A 115 -3.79 -1.69 3.26
CA SER A 115 -2.46 -1.38 2.78
C SER A 115 -2.30 0.09 2.49
N MET A 116 -1.08 0.60 2.62
CA MET A 116 -0.74 1.98 2.37
C MET A 116 0.59 2.06 1.62
N MET A 117 0.66 2.99 0.68
CA MET A 117 1.93 3.42 0.09
C MET A 117 2.29 4.78 0.65
N ILE A 118 3.47 4.86 1.27
CA ILE A 118 3.86 6.02 2.06
C ILE A 118 5.27 6.41 1.67
N GLY A 119 5.43 7.69 1.36
CA GLY A 119 6.71 8.19 0.91
C GLY A 119 6.68 9.67 0.63
N ILE A 120 7.62 10.13 -0.19
CA ILE A 120 7.71 11.54 -0.61
C ILE A 120 7.13 11.73 -2.01
N ALA A 121 6.82 12.99 -2.33
CA ALA A 121 6.37 13.42 -3.64
C ALA A 121 6.78 14.88 -3.91
N GLY A 122 6.70 15.28 -5.17
CA GLY A 122 6.77 16.69 -5.56
C GLY A 122 5.37 17.33 -5.55
N GLY A 123 5.20 18.43 -4.84
CA GLY A 123 3.91 19.13 -4.70
C GLY A 123 3.55 19.99 -5.89
N VAL A 124 2.26 20.35 -5.96
CA VAL A 124 1.69 21.26 -6.96
C VAL A 124 1.12 22.49 -6.24
N PRO A 125 1.86 23.61 -6.16
CA PRO A 125 1.46 24.79 -5.42
C PRO A 125 0.63 25.76 -6.27
N THR A 126 -0.43 25.27 -6.93
CA THR A 126 -1.29 26.09 -7.81
C THR A 126 -2.63 26.43 -7.14
N LYS A 127 -3.54 25.46 -7.05
CA LYS A 127 -4.88 25.66 -6.47
C LYS A 127 -4.90 25.61 -4.95
N ALA A 128 -3.88 25.02 -4.34
CA ALA A 128 -3.71 24.90 -2.91
C ALA A 128 -2.32 25.41 -2.52
N ASP A 129 -2.22 26.06 -1.36
CA ASP A 129 -0.94 26.47 -0.75
C ASP A 129 -0.23 25.22 -0.19
N ILE A 130 0.24 24.35 -1.08
CA ILE A 130 1.06 23.20 -0.74
C ILE A 130 2.49 23.68 -0.48
N ARG A 131 3.06 23.28 0.65
CA ARG A 131 4.42 23.64 1.07
C ARG A 131 5.27 22.42 1.37
N LEU A 132 6.58 22.62 1.43
CA LEU A 132 7.48 21.54 1.80
C LEU A 132 7.19 21.08 3.25
N GLY A 133 7.20 19.77 3.44
CA GLY A 133 6.79 19.12 4.68
C GLY A 133 5.28 18.93 4.87
N ASP A 134 4.43 19.51 4.02
CA ASP A 134 3.00 19.18 4.01
C ASP A 134 2.76 17.72 3.58
N VAL A 135 1.57 17.20 3.86
CA VAL A 135 1.15 15.85 3.48
C VAL A 135 -0.02 15.90 2.51
N VAL A 136 0.09 15.19 1.39
CA VAL A 136 -0.99 14.94 0.45
C VAL A 136 -1.52 13.51 0.64
N VAL A 137 -2.82 13.39 0.84
CA VAL A 137 -3.55 12.12 1.00
C VAL A 137 -4.35 11.87 -0.28
N GLY A 138 -3.97 10.82 -1.00
CA GLY A 138 -4.54 10.45 -2.29
C GLY A 138 -5.91 9.79 -2.16
N ILE A 139 -6.97 10.60 -2.06
CA ILE A 139 -8.36 10.10 -2.17
C ILE A 139 -8.71 9.68 -3.61
N ARG A 140 -7.86 10.08 -4.58
CA ARG A 140 -7.85 9.61 -5.96
C ARG A 140 -6.39 9.53 -6.43
N VAL A 141 -6.09 8.56 -7.29
CA VAL A 141 -4.78 8.45 -7.95
C VAL A 141 -5.02 8.26 -9.43
N VAL A 142 -4.20 8.92 -10.26
CA VAL A 142 -4.27 8.84 -11.72
C VAL A 142 -2.92 8.43 -12.25
N GLN A 143 -2.87 7.39 -13.09
CA GLN A 143 -1.66 7.07 -13.85
C GLN A 143 -1.55 8.04 -15.04
N TYR A 144 -0.76 9.10 -14.89
CA TYR A 144 -0.82 10.24 -15.82
C TYR A 144 -0.06 10.00 -17.12
N ASP A 145 0.83 9.01 -17.15
CA ASP A 145 1.70 8.64 -18.26
C ASP A 145 1.25 7.38 -19.02
N MET A 146 0.10 6.80 -18.66
CA MET A 146 -0.49 5.65 -19.34
C MET A 146 -1.61 6.08 -20.28
N GLY A 147 -1.43 5.77 -21.56
CA GLY A 147 -2.32 6.26 -22.61
C GLY A 147 -1.87 5.86 -23.99
N LYS A 148 -2.64 6.33 -24.98
CA LYS A 148 -2.39 6.12 -26.40
C LYS A 148 -1.90 7.42 -27.01
N THR A 149 -0.90 7.33 -27.87
CA THR A 149 -0.60 8.41 -28.81
C THR A 149 -1.61 8.32 -29.96
N ILE A 150 -2.43 9.36 -30.12
CA ILE A 150 -3.43 9.48 -31.17
C ILE A 150 -2.95 10.45 -32.27
N GLU A 151 -3.81 10.77 -33.24
CA GLU A 151 -3.49 11.65 -34.36
C GLU A 151 -2.77 12.93 -33.92
N LYS A 152 -1.80 13.37 -34.73
CA LYS A 152 -0.94 14.54 -34.47
C LYS A 152 -0.09 14.45 -33.18
N GLY A 153 0.11 13.24 -32.66
CA GLY A 153 0.97 13.02 -31.48
C GLY A 153 0.31 13.39 -30.15
N HIS A 154 -1.00 13.64 -30.13
CA HIS A 154 -1.71 13.92 -28.89
C HIS A 154 -1.76 12.68 -28.00
N PHE A 155 -1.61 12.88 -26.68
CA PHE A 155 -1.67 11.79 -25.73
C PHE A 155 -3.07 11.68 -25.13
N GLN A 156 -3.74 10.56 -25.37
CA GLN A 156 -5.02 10.24 -24.75
C GLN A 156 -4.79 9.29 -23.58
N ARG A 157 -5.02 9.77 -22.35
CA ARG A 157 -4.90 8.94 -21.15
C ARG A 157 -5.94 7.82 -21.13
N THR A 158 -5.50 6.62 -20.77
CA THR A 158 -6.36 5.43 -20.66
C THR A 158 -6.16 4.66 -19.35
N GLY A 159 -5.23 5.11 -18.49
CA GLY A 159 -4.98 4.47 -17.20
C GLY A 159 -6.20 4.56 -16.27
N ILE A 160 -6.66 3.41 -15.79
CA ILE A 160 -7.71 3.29 -14.76
C ILE A 160 -7.09 2.57 -13.57
N LEU A 161 -7.22 3.19 -12.40
CA LEU A 161 -6.75 2.65 -11.12
C LEU A 161 -7.95 2.48 -10.19
N ASN A 162 -7.89 1.45 -9.34
CA ASN A 162 -8.81 1.29 -8.23
C ASN A 162 -8.73 2.50 -7.27
N GLY A 163 -9.83 2.80 -6.60
CA GLY A 163 -9.85 3.78 -5.52
C GLY A 163 -9.24 3.24 -4.22
N PRO A 164 -8.92 4.11 -3.25
CA PRO A 164 -8.47 3.68 -1.93
C PRO A 164 -9.52 2.80 -1.21
N PRO A 165 -9.11 1.85 -0.36
CA PRO A 165 -10.03 1.02 0.41
C PRO A 165 -11.05 1.82 1.24
N GLN A 166 -12.33 1.40 1.23
CA GLN A 166 -13.42 2.09 1.94
C GLN A 166 -13.16 2.26 3.44
N VAL A 167 -12.52 1.27 4.08
CA VAL A 167 -12.13 1.34 5.50
C VAL A 167 -11.18 2.51 5.78
N LEU A 168 -10.27 2.83 4.86
CA LEU A 168 -9.37 3.97 4.99
C LEU A 168 -10.08 5.29 4.71
N LEU A 169 -11.01 5.32 3.74
CA LEU A 169 -11.81 6.52 3.45
C LEU A 169 -12.70 6.93 4.63
N THR A 170 -13.31 5.96 5.31
CA THR A 170 -14.12 6.23 6.52
C THR A 170 -13.25 6.67 7.71
N ALA A 171 -12.06 6.08 7.88
CA ALA A 171 -11.08 6.53 8.86
C ALA A 171 -10.61 7.97 8.59
N ILE A 172 -10.35 8.34 7.33
CA ILE A 172 -10.03 9.71 6.92
C ILE A 172 -11.16 10.67 7.30
N ALA A 173 -12.42 10.32 7.01
CA ALA A 173 -13.55 11.17 7.36
C ALA A 173 -13.61 11.46 8.87
N LYS A 174 -13.38 10.44 9.70
CA LYS A 174 -13.35 10.57 11.16
C LYS A 174 -12.15 11.40 11.65
N LEU A 175 -10.96 11.18 11.09
CA LEU A 175 -9.77 11.97 11.42
C LEU A 175 -9.96 13.45 11.05
N ARG A 176 -10.53 13.74 9.86
CA ARG A 176 -10.84 15.10 9.42
C ARG A 176 -11.84 15.78 10.34
N ALA A 177 -12.91 15.09 10.75
CA ALA A 177 -13.87 15.63 11.70
C ALA A 177 -13.21 15.96 13.05
N GLN A 178 -12.29 15.11 13.53
CA GLN A 178 -11.56 15.40 14.76
C GLN A 178 -10.62 16.60 14.61
N SER A 179 -9.98 16.77 13.44
CA SER A 179 -9.05 17.88 13.20
C SER A 179 -9.70 19.28 13.21
N ILE A 180 -11.03 19.35 13.08
CA ILE A 180 -11.78 20.61 13.23
C ILE A 180 -11.78 21.05 14.70
N SER A 181 -11.91 20.10 15.62
CA SER A 181 -12.05 20.40 17.06
C SER A 181 -10.72 20.32 17.82
N ARG A 182 -9.69 19.69 17.24
CA ARG A 182 -8.38 19.47 17.88
C ARG A 182 -7.27 19.54 16.83
N PRO A 183 -6.09 20.09 17.16
CA PRO A 183 -4.93 20.02 16.27
C PRO A 183 -4.61 18.58 15.87
N ASN A 184 -4.09 18.41 14.65
CA ASN A 184 -3.60 17.10 14.20
C ASN A 184 -2.38 16.67 15.04
N ARG A 185 -2.08 15.37 15.10
CA ARG A 185 -1.02 14.86 15.99
C ARG A 185 0.35 14.81 15.35
N ILE A 186 0.49 15.19 14.08
CA ILE A 186 1.71 15.00 13.29
C ILE A 186 2.88 15.73 13.91
N ALA A 187 2.74 17.04 14.19
CA ALA A 187 3.81 17.83 14.79
C ALA A 187 4.29 17.21 16.12
N SER A 188 3.35 16.74 16.95
CA SER A 188 3.67 16.06 18.22
C SER A 188 4.39 14.71 18.04
N ILE A 189 4.02 13.94 17.01
CA ILE A 189 4.66 12.66 16.68
C ILE A 189 6.09 12.91 16.18
N LEU A 190 6.24 13.85 15.24
CA LEU A 190 7.54 14.22 14.66
C LEU A 190 8.53 14.69 15.73
N SER A 191 8.07 15.57 16.63
CA SER A 191 8.88 16.04 17.77
C SER A 191 9.33 14.88 18.66
N LYS A 192 8.42 13.98 19.06
CA LYS A 192 8.73 12.81 19.90
C LYS A 192 9.71 11.84 19.23
N LYS A 193 9.60 11.69 17.90
CA LYS A 193 10.48 10.83 17.10
C LYS A 193 11.76 11.52 16.65
N ARG A 194 11.98 12.78 17.07
CA ARG A 194 13.17 13.59 16.82
C ARG A 194 13.43 13.89 15.33
N PHE A 195 12.37 13.95 14.52
CA PHE A 195 12.48 14.46 13.15
C PHE A 195 12.47 15.98 13.18
N ILE A 196 13.58 16.58 12.75
CA ILE A 196 13.78 18.03 12.78
C ILE A 196 13.28 18.61 11.46
N ARG A 197 12.43 19.64 11.55
CA ARG A 197 11.99 20.40 10.39
C ARG A 197 13.19 21.20 9.83
N PRO A 198 13.45 21.16 8.52
CA PRO A 198 14.44 22.05 7.90
C PRO A 198 14.12 23.53 8.13
N ASP A 199 15.10 24.40 7.92
CA ASP A 199 14.92 25.85 8.03
C ASP A 199 13.76 26.30 7.11
N PRO A 200 12.75 27.03 7.61
CA PRO A 200 11.67 27.57 6.79
C PRO A 200 12.15 28.38 5.57
N ALA A 201 13.32 29.04 5.65
CA ALA A 201 13.92 29.76 4.53
C ALA A 201 14.34 28.86 3.36
N SER A 202 14.51 27.55 3.60
CA SER A 202 14.79 26.55 2.56
C SER A 202 13.53 26.09 1.81
N ASP A 203 12.33 26.50 2.24
CA ASP A 203 11.08 26.33 1.48
C ASP A 203 10.96 27.41 0.40
N GLN A 204 11.63 27.17 -0.72
CA GLN A 204 11.71 28.08 -1.86
C GLN A 204 10.83 27.58 -3.00
N LEU A 205 9.78 28.35 -3.32
CA LEU A 205 8.96 28.15 -4.51
C LEU A 205 9.33 29.20 -5.55
N PHE A 206 9.81 28.76 -6.70
CA PHE A 206 10.11 29.63 -7.84
C PHE A 206 8.92 29.70 -8.82
N GLU A 207 8.90 30.75 -9.63
CA GLU A 207 7.98 30.88 -10.78
C GLU A 207 8.06 29.62 -11.66
N ALA A 208 6.91 29.10 -12.10
CA ALA A 208 6.85 27.86 -12.89
C ALA A 208 7.61 27.91 -14.23
N THR A 209 7.86 29.11 -14.74
CA THR A 209 8.59 29.39 -15.99
C THR A 209 10.09 29.59 -15.78
N TYR A 210 10.55 29.69 -14.53
CA TYR A 210 11.96 29.82 -14.21
C TYR A 210 12.56 28.42 -14.11
N GLU A 211 13.62 28.18 -14.88
CA GLU A 211 14.35 26.92 -14.88
C GLU A 211 15.62 27.05 -14.04
N HIS A 212 16.00 25.95 -13.40
CA HIS A 212 17.16 25.92 -12.52
C HIS A 212 18.46 26.10 -13.33
N VAL A 213 19.35 26.97 -12.86
CA VAL A 213 20.54 27.44 -13.60
C VAL A 213 21.64 26.38 -13.67
N ASP A 214 21.85 25.65 -12.58
CA ASP A 214 22.97 24.74 -12.40
C ASP A 214 22.42 23.42 -11.88
N GLY A 215 22.30 22.37 -12.72
CA GLY A 215 21.69 21.08 -12.36
C GLY A 215 22.24 20.31 -11.12
N ASN A 216 23.08 20.95 -10.31
CA ASN A 216 23.50 20.63 -8.95
C ASN A 216 22.35 20.61 -7.91
N ASN A 217 22.69 20.10 -6.71
CA ASN A 217 21.78 19.93 -5.58
C ASN A 217 21.64 21.20 -4.73
N GLY A 218 20.94 22.22 -5.20
CA GLY A 218 20.61 23.40 -4.38
C GLY A 218 20.20 24.61 -5.18
N CYS A 219 19.50 25.57 -4.57
CA CYS A 219 19.01 26.78 -5.23
C CYS A 219 19.82 28.04 -4.85
N ASP A 220 21.03 27.87 -4.32
CA ASP A 220 21.86 28.99 -3.83
C ASP A 220 22.26 29.96 -4.95
N SER A 221 22.45 29.44 -6.17
CA SER A 221 22.74 30.24 -7.38
C SER A 221 21.48 30.75 -8.10
N CYS A 222 20.28 30.40 -7.63
CA CYS A 222 19.05 30.79 -8.32
C CYS A 222 18.70 32.26 -8.06
N ASP A 223 18.12 32.90 -9.06
CA ASP A 223 17.63 34.28 -8.96
C ASP A 223 16.49 34.37 -7.95
N ILE A 224 16.79 34.92 -6.78
CA ILE A 224 15.81 35.10 -5.70
C ILE A 224 14.64 36.01 -6.08
N SER A 225 14.78 36.85 -7.11
CA SER A 225 13.67 37.68 -7.61
C SER A 225 12.57 36.84 -8.28
N LYS A 226 12.88 35.59 -8.64
CA LYS A 226 11.96 34.60 -9.19
C LYS A 226 11.21 33.79 -8.14
N LEU A 227 11.41 34.08 -6.85
CA LEU A 227 10.64 33.46 -5.78
C LEU A 227 9.20 33.98 -5.78
N VAL A 228 8.25 33.04 -5.70
CA VAL A 228 6.83 33.35 -5.56
C VAL A 228 6.57 33.89 -4.16
N SER A 229 6.06 35.11 -4.08
CA SER A 229 5.61 35.70 -2.82
C SER A 229 4.38 34.96 -2.30
N ARG A 230 4.47 34.43 -1.08
CA ARG A 230 3.41 33.70 -0.40
C ARG A 230 3.14 34.31 0.96
N GLN A 231 1.88 34.33 1.38
CA GLN A 231 1.51 34.76 2.74
C GLN A 231 2.20 33.87 3.78
N LYS A 232 2.74 34.47 4.84
CA LYS A 232 3.31 33.70 5.96
C LYS A 232 2.18 32.91 6.65
N ARG A 233 2.43 31.63 6.97
CA ARG A 233 1.52 30.84 7.81
C ARG A 233 1.65 31.28 9.27
N ASP A 234 0.58 31.08 10.04
CA ASP A 234 0.56 31.40 11.48
C ASP A 234 1.48 30.47 12.30
N ASP A 235 1.78 29.28 11.78
CA ASP A 235 2.66 28.29 12.37
C ASP A 235 3.41 27.47 11.30
N ASP A 236 4.37 26.67 11.75
CA ASP A 236 5.21 25.80 10.92
C ASP A 236 4.74 24.32 10.95
N GLU A 237 3.47 24.04 11.28
CA GLU A 237 2.97 22.67 11.29
C GLU A 237 2.64 22.18 9.86
N PRO A 238 2.93 20.90 9.54
CA PRO A 238 2.48 20.28 8.30
C PRO A 238 0.96 20.43 8.09
N ARG A 239 0.55 20.90 6.91
CA ARG A 239 -0.85 20.92 6.50
C ARG A 239 -1.20 19.65 5.72
N ILE A 240 -2.46 19.21 5.85
CA ILE A 240 -2.96 17.99 5.20
C ILE A 240 -3.89 18.36 4.06
N HIS A 241 -3.52 17.92 2.87
CA HIS A 241 -4.26 18.16 1.64
C HIS A 241 -4.85 16.85 1.15
N TYR A 242 -6.14 16.83 0.83
CA TYR A 242 -6.84 15.63 0.35
C TYR A 242 -7.21 15.85 -1.11
N GLY A 243 -6.71 15.01 -2.02
CA GLY A 243 -7.00 15.18 -3.44
C GLY A 243 -6.36 14.14 -4.33
N THR A 244 -6.11 14.54 -5.58
CA THR A 244 -5.60 13.63 -6.61
C THR A 244 -4.07 13.59 -6.58
N ILE A 245 -3.52 12.39 -6.62
CA ILE A 245 -2.09 12.15 -6.80
C ILE A 245 -1.84 11.64 -8.23
N ALA A 246 -0.85 12.19 -8.92
CA ALA A 246 -0.42 11.70 -10.22
C ALA A 246 0.74 10.72 -10.07
N SER A 247 0.53 9.53 -10.60
CA SER A 247 1.49 8.42 -10.57
C SER A 247 2.02 8.09 -11.96
N GLY A 248 3.30 7.78 -12.10
CA GLY A 248 3.89 7.36 -13.38
C GLY A 248 5.39 7.05 -13.27
N ASN A 249 6.02 6.60 -14.34
CA ASN A 249 7.47 6.31 -14.35
C ASN A 249 8.33 7.52 -14.73
N GLN A 250 7.73 8.68 -14.96
CA GLN A 250 8.45 9.92 -15.28
C GLN A 250 8.61 10.79 -14.04
N VAL A 251 9.84 11.29 -13.82
CA VAL A 251 10.10 12.32 -12.80
C VAL A 251 9.61 13.66 -13.36
N MET A 252 8.62 14.27 -12.72
CA MET A 252 8.19 15.64 -13.08
C MET A 252 9.25 16.65 -12.62
N ARG A 253 9.89 17.33 -13.57
CA ARG A 253 10.95 18.33 -13.36
C ARG A 253 10.75 19.63 -14.16
N HIS A 254 9.53 19.92 -14.59
CA HIS A 254 9.24 21.08 -15.44
C HIS A 254 7.97 21.78 -14.98
N GLY A 255 8.11 22.98 -14.41
CA GLY A 255 7.05 23.70 -13.72
C GLY A 255 5.83 24.00 -14.60
N VAL A 256 6.04 24.42 -15.84
CA VAL A 256 4.94 24.68 -16.80
C VAL A 256 4.17 23.40 -17.13
N THR A 257 4.86 22.27 -17.30
CA THR A 257 4.19 20.98 -17.57
C THR A 257 3.42 20.50 -16.35
N ARG A 258 4.01 20.64 -15.15
CA ARG A 258 3.36 20.35 -13.87
C ARG A 258 2.04 21.12 -13.75
N ASP A 259 2.05 22.42 -13.97
CA ASP A 259 0.86 23.27 -13.81
C ASP A 259 -0.22 22.95 -14.85
N ARG A 260 0.17 22.69 -16.10
CA ARG A 260 -0.75 22.26 -17.16
C ARG A 260 -1.45 20.94 -16.78
N LEU A 261 -0.69 19.93 -16.38
CA LEU A 261 -1.25 18.63 -15.99
C LEU A 261 -2.09 18.74 -14.73
N ALA A 262 -1.68 19.57 -13.76
CA ALA A 262 -2.44 19.81 -12.55
C ALA A 262 -3.79 20.47 -12.82
N ALA A 263 -3.86 21.44 -13.74
CA ALA A 263 -5.11 22.04 -14.15
C ALA A 263 -6.02 21.02 -14.85
N GLU A 264 -5.45 20.19 -15.73
CA GLU A 264 -6.18 19.19 -16.52
C GLU A 264 -6.72 18.03 -15.68
N LEU A 265 -5.96 17.57 -14.69
CA LEU A 265 -6.24 16.35 -13.93
C LEU A 265 -6.61 16.60 -12.46
N ASP A 266 -6.58 17.85 -12.01
CA ASP A 266 -6.84 18.26 -10.62
C ASP A 266 -5.88 17.60 -9.61
N ILE A 267 -4.57 17.66 -9.93
CA ILE A 267 -3.48 17.00 -9.19
C ILE A 267 -2.91 17.92 -8.10
N LEU A 268 -2.59 17.34 -6.94
CA LEU A 268 -1.91 18.00 -5.83
C LEU A 268 -0.42 17.63 -5.70
N CYS A 269 0.00 16.44 -6.17
CA CYS A 269 1.41 16.06 -6.21
C CYS A 269 1.70 14.96 -7.24
N PHE A 270 2.98 14.82 -7.60
CA PHE A 270 3.50 13.77 -8.48
C PHE A 270 4.39 12.79 -7.69
N GLU A 271 4.18 11.49 -7.89
CA GLU A 271 5.00 10.39 -7.37
C GLU A 271 5.13 9.28 -8.41
N MET A 272 5.90 8.22 -8.13
CA MET A 272 6.39 7.32 -9.17
C MET A 272 6.03 5.83 -9.05
N GLU A 273 5.18 5.43 -8.11
CA GLU A 273 5.02 4.01 -7.81
C GLU A 273 3.57 3.54 -7.71
N ALA A 274 2.66 4.37 -7.19
CA ALA A 274 1.33 3.91 -6.77
C ALA A 274 0.52 3.24 -7.89
N ALA A 275 0.66 3.69 -9.14
CA ALA A 275 0.01 3.09 -10.30
C ALA A 275 0.35 1.60 -10.48
N GLY A 276 1.53 1.16 -10.04
CA GLY A 276 1.90 -0.26 -10.06
C GLY A 276 1.30 -1.10 -8.93
N ILE A 277 0.82 -0.46 -7.86
CA ILE A 277 0.35 -1.14 -6.64
C ILE A 277 -1.17 -1.27 -6.61
N MET A 278 -1.90 -0.19 -6.91
CA MET A 278 -3.32 -0.06 -6.53
C MET A 278 -4.26 -1.12 -7.13
N ASN A 279 -3.92 -1.67 -8.29
CA ASN A 279 -4.71 -2.74 -8.93
C ASN A 279 -4.36 -4.15 -8.43
N THR A 280 -3.22 -4.30 -7.76
CA THR A 280 -2.71 -5.57 -7.20
C THR A 280 -3.02 -5.67 -5.72
N LEU A 281 -2.75 -4.60 -4.98
CA LEU A 281 -2.96 -4.47 -3.54
C LEU A 281 -3.60 -3.10 -3.29
N PRO A 282 -4.95 -3.03 -3.19
CA PRO A 282 -5.65 -1.77 -2.98
C PRO A 282 -5.12 -1.03 -1.76
N CYS A 283 -4.61 0.18 -1.96
CA CYS A 283 -3.90 0.94 -0.95
C CYS A 283 -4.34 2.39 -0.89
N LEU A 284 -4.09 3.05 0.25
CA LEU A 284 -4.11 4.51 0.34
C LEU A 284 -2.70 5.04 0.10
N VAL A 285 -2.60 6.07 -0.74
CA VAL A 285 -1.32 6.73 -1.04
C VAL A 285 -1.21 8.00 -0.20
N ILE A 286 -0.13 8.11 0.59
CA ILE A 286 0.13 9.25 1.48
C ILE A 286 1.54 9.76 1.17
N ARG A 287 1.63 11.02 0.76
CA ARG A 287 2.89 11.60 0.30
C ARG A 287 3.27 12.85 1.06
N GLY A 288 4.47 12.87 1.60
CA GLY A 288 5.09 14.07 2.16
C GLY A 288 5.74 14.88 1.05
N ILE A 289 5.58 16.19 1.06
CA ILE A 289 6.05 17.04 -0.03
C ILE A 289 7.49 17.47 0.22
N CYS A 290 8.40 17.06 -0.67
CA CYS A 290 9.85 17.33 -0.53
C CYS A 290 10.41 18.27 -1.63
N ASP A 291 9.71 18.44 -2.74
CA ASP A 291 10.02 19.41 -3.79
C ASP A 291 8.72 19.88 -4.47
N TYR A 292 8.81 20.74 -5.48
CA TYR A 292 7.65 21.31 -6.18
C TYR A 292 7.41 20.73 -7.57
N SER A 293 7.89 19.53 -7.88
CA SER A 293 7.74 18.90 -9.21
C SER A 293 8.23 19.81 -10.35
N ASP A 294 9.28 20.57 -10.12
CA ASP A 294 9.94 21.41 -11.12
C ASP A 294 11.46 21.13 -11.13
N SER A 295 12.21 22.00 -11.78
CA SER A 295 13.66 21.91 -11.87
C SER A 295 14.37 22.13 -10.53
N HIS A 296 13.73 22.78 -9.55
CA HIS A 296 14.30 23.20 -8.27
C HIS A 296 14.16 22.13 -7.19
N LYS A 297 14.95 21.05 -7.34
CA LYS A 297 14.92 19.94 -6.39
C LYS A 297 15.49 20.32 -5.02
N ASN A 298 14.82 19.86 -3.96
CA ASN A 298 15.25 20.10 -2.59
C ASN A 298 15.40 18.78 -1.82
N ARG A 299 16.65 18.34 -1.63
CA ARG A 299 16.94 17.09 -0.91
C ARG A 299 16.83 17.22 0.61
N GLN A 300 16.96 18.44 1.14
CA GLN A 300 16.97 18.68 2.59
C GLN A 300 15.63 18.34 3.25
N TRP A 301 14.54 18.41 2.47
CA TRP A 301 13.19 18.14 2.97
C TRP A 301 12.77 16.68 2.93
N GLN A 302 13.54 15.80 2.28
CA GLN A 302 13.07 14.42 2.04
C GLN A 302 12.86 13.64 3.33
N GLU A 303 13.77 13.74 4.30
CA GLU A 303 13.64 13.04 5.59
C GLU A 303 12.42 13.53 6.38
N TYR A 304 12.26 14.85 6.52
CA TYR A 304 11.14 15.44 7.24
C TYR A 304 9.80 15.17 6.55
N ALA A 305 9.74 15.29 5.22
CA ALA A 305 8.54 15.00 4.43
C ALA A 305 8.14 13.53 4.56
N ALA A 306 9.09 12.59 4.45
CA ALA A 306 8.83 11.17 4.65
C ALA A 306 8.29 10.90 6.06
N ALA A 307 8.89 11.52 7.08
CA ALA A 307 8.44 11.41 8.45
C ALA A 307 7.03 12.00 8.65
N ALA A 308 6.70 13.14 8.03
CA ALA A 308 5.37 13.76 8.14
C ALA A 308 4.29 12.84 7.54
N ALA A 309 4.55 12.24 6.37
CA ALA A 309 3.67 11.26 5.76
C ALA A 309 3.48 10.01 6.65
N ALA A 310 4.58 9.49 7.20
CA ALA A 310 4.54 8.32 8.08
C ALA A 310 3.80 8.60 9.40
N ALA A 311 4.00 9.78 9.98
CA ALA A 311 3.31 10.22 11.18
C ALA A 311 1.79 10.38 10.94
N TYR A 312 1.38 10.95 9.81
CA TYR A 312 -0.04 11.01 9.42
C TYR A 312 -0.63 9.60 9.29
N ALA A 313 0.06 8.67 8.62
CA ALA A 313 -0.40 7.30 8.46
C ALA A 313 -0.55 6.55 9.80
N ALA A 314 0.42 6.73 10.71
CA ALA A 314 0.36 6.15 12.05
C ALA A 314 -0.82 6.71 12.86
N ASP A 315 -1.11 8.01 12.74
CA ASP A 315 -2.28 8.61 13.40
C ASP A 315 -3.59 8.10 12.80
N LEU A 316 -3.67 7.99 11.46
CA LEU A 316 -4.83 7.45 10.75
C LEU A 316 -5.18 6.03 11.20
N LEU A 317 -4.17 5.17 11.44
CA LEU A 317 -4.40 3.80 11.93
C LEU A 317 -5.11 3.75 13.28
N SER A 318 -5.03 4.79 14.11
CA SER A 318 -5.79 4.85 15.38
C SER A 318 -7.31 4.99 15.19
N PHE A 319 -7.75 5.29 13.96
CA PHE A 319 -9.16 5.36 13.55
C PHE A 319 -9.63 4.12 12.79
N VAL A 320 -8.72 3.20 12.47
CA VAL A 320 -9.01 1.92 11.84
C VAL A 320 -9.20 0.87 12.93
N HIS A 321 -10.30 0.11 12.86
CA HIS A 321 -10.53 -1.00 13.79
C HIS A 321 -9.55 -2.14 13.50
N ALA A 322 -8.86 -2.62 14.53
CA ALA A 322 -8.08 -3.85 14.41
C ALA A 322 -9.04 -5.04 14.26
N SER A 323 -8.76 -5.94 13.33
CA SER A 323 -9.50 -7.20 13.22
C SER A 323 -9.16 -8.12 14.39
N ASP A 324 -10.19 -8.76 14.97
CA ASP A 324 -10.09 -9.70 16.09
C ASP A 324 -9.47 -11.08 15.71
N SER A 325 -8.53 -11.13 14.76
CA SER A 325 -7.81 -12.37 14.43
C SER A 325 -6.82 -12.83 15.54
N SER A 326 -6.75 -12.10 16.66
CA SER A 326 -5.85 -12.39 17.79
C SER A 326 -6.56 -12.90 19.05
N ARG A 327 -7.89 -12.97 19.08
CA ARG A 327 -8.64 -13.43 20.26
C ARG A 327 -8.89 -14.93 20.30
N ASP A 328 -8.92 -15.60 19.14
CA ASP A 328 -9.25 -17.03 19.06
C ASP A 328 -8.07 -17.96 19.39
N ALA A 329 -6.89 -17.42 19.72
CA ALA A 329 -5.72 -18.22 20.11
C ALA A 329 -5.60 -18.46 21.63
N ALA A 330 -6.51 -17.90 22.45
CA ALA A 330 -6.43 -17.95 23.91
C ALA A 330 -7.51 -18.77 24.61
N GLU A 331 -8.54 -19.27 23.91
CA GLU A 331 -9.52 -20.18 24.51
C GLU A 331 -9.60 -21.46 23.68
N GLY A 332 -8.99 -22.51 24.20
CA GLY A 332 -9.12 -23.85 23.66
C GLY A 332 -10.52 -24.39 23.88
N GLU A 333 -11.38 -24.28 22.88
CA GLU A 333 -12.47 -25.22 22.67
C GLU A 333 -12.49 -25.66 21.20
N HIS A 334 -12.29 -26.96 20.99
CA HIS A 334 -12.37 -27.61 19.69
C HIS A 334 -13.74 -27.38 19.02
N PRO A 335 -13.82 -26.74 17.85
CA PRO A 335 -14.98 -26.89 16.98
C PRO A 335 -14.75 -28.11 16.08
N SER A 336 -15.76 -28.97 16.01
CA SER A 336 -15.79 -30.11 15.10
C SER A 336 -15.72 -29.65 13.62
N PRO A 337 -15.19 -30.47 12.71
CA PRO A 337 -14.97 -30.05 11.33
C PRO A 337 -16.28 -30.03 10.55
N PHE A 338 -16.86 -28.85 10.32
CA PHE A 338 -17.76 -28.63 9.20
C PHE A 338 -16.95 -28.29 7.94
N ASN A 339 -17.01 -29.22 7.01
CA ASN A 339 -16.16 -29.34 5.83
C ASN A 339 -16.48 -28.24 4.79
N ARG A 340 -15.52 -27.34 4.52
CA ARG A 340 -15.56 -26.44 3.36
C ARG A 340 -14.80 -27.15 2.23
N SER A 341 -15.52 -27.86 1.36
CA SER A 341 -14.91 -28.57 0.23
C SER A 341 -14.51 -27.59 -0.88
N LEU A 342 -13.20 -27.33 -0.97
CA LEU A 342 -12.57 -26.91 -2.21
C LEU A 342 -12.56 -28.10 -3.17
N GLY A 343 -13.19 -27.96 -4.34
CA GLY A 343 -13.03 -28.82 -5.52
C GLY A 343 -13.05 -30.33 -5.28
N GLY A 344 -14.25 -30.92 -5.19
CA GLY A 344 -14.44 -32.38 -5.19
C GLY A 344 -15.65 -32.78 -6.04
N SER A 345 -15.54 -33.89 -6.77
CA SER A 345 -16.69 -34.51 -7.43
C SER A 345 -17.72 -34.95 -6.37
N ALA A 346 -18.84 -34.26 -6.28
CA ALA A 346 -19.94 -34.67 -5.41
C ALA A 346 -20.74 -35.81 -6.08
N ARG A 347 -20.66 -37.02 -5.52
CA ARG A 347 -21.64 -38.08 -5.79
C ARG A 347 -22.69 -38.05 -4.69
N GLY A 348 -23.92 -37.64 -5.03
CA GLY A 348 -25.13 -37.91 -4.23
C GLY A 348 -25.37 -37.00 -3.02
N GLY A 349 -25.38 -35.68 -3.19
CA GLY A 349 -25.87 -34.76 -2.16
C GLY A 349 -26.56 -33.54 -2.76
N ASP A 350 -27.72 -33.16 -2.18
CA ASP A 350 -28.48 -31.97 -2.58
C ASP A 350 -27.70 -30.70 -2.25
N ALA A 351 -27.47 -29.83 -3.24
CA ALA A 351 -26.82 -28.53 -3.04
C ALA A 351 -27.87 -27.42 -2.93
N ARG A 352 -28.01 -26.82 -1.75
CA ARG A 352 -28.83 -25.62 -1.54
C ARG A 352 -27.94 -24.39 -1.42
N GLY A 353 -28.04 -23.45 -2.36
CA GLY A 353 -27.51 -22.09 -2.22
C GLY A 353 -26.03 -21.84 -2.52
N GLY A 354 -25.32 -22.74 -3.23
CA GLY A 354 -23.92 -22.55 -3.62
C GLY A 354 -23.72 -22.34 -5.13
N ASN A 355 -22.69 -21.56 -5.51
CA ASN A 355 -22.21 -21.50 -6.90
C ASN A 355 -21.24 -22.66 -7.16
N ALA A 356 -21.46 -23.42 -8.23
CA ALA A 356 -20.58 -24.53 -8.62
C ALA A 356 -19.86 -24.21 -9.94
N SER A 357 -18.53 -24.34 -9.94
CA SER A 357 -17.68 -24.19 -11.13
C SER A 357 -16.89 -25.48 -11.37
N GLY A 358 -17.10 -26.15 -12.50
CA GLY A 358 -16.25 -27.24 -12.99
C GLY A 358 -16.53 -28.67 -12.49
N GLY A 359 -17.71 -28.96 -11.94
CA GLY A 359 -18.07 -30.30 -11.40
C GLY A 359 -19.17 -31.04 -12.19
N ASN A 360 -19.05 -32.36 -12.33
CA ASN A 360 -20.12 -33.22 -12.87
C ASN A 360 -21.13 -33.59 -11.76
N ALA A 361 -22.42 -33.34 -11.97
CA ALA A 361 -23.48 -33.70 -11.03
C ALA A 361 -24.30 -34.89 -11.57
N ARG A 362 -24.45 -35.94 -10.76
CA ARG A 362 -25.36 -37.07 -11.04
C ARG A 362 -26.35 -37.20 -9.89
N GLY A 363 -27.65 -37.02 -10.17
CA GLY A 363 -28.76 -37.41 -9.31
C GLY A 363 -29.05 -36.52 -8.09
N GLY A 364 -28.90 -35.20 -8.17
CA GLY A 364 -29.29 -34.28 -7.09
C GLY A 364 -30.00 -33.03 -7.61
N ASP A 365 -30.96 -32.51 -6.84
CA ASP A 365 -31.73 -31.30 -7.18
C ASP A 365 -30.92 -30.04 -6.85
N ALA A 366 -30.84 -29.10 -7.80
CA ALA A 366 -30.17 -27.82 -7.61
C ALA A 366 -31.21 -26.69 -7.49
N ARG A 367 -31.33 -26.09 -6.30
CA ARG A 367 -32.21 -24.93 -6.06
C ARG A 367 -31.37 -23.69 -5.74
N GLY A 368 -31.47 -22.66 -6.60
CA GLY A 368 -30.99 -21.30 -6.33
C GLY A 368 -29.48 -21.03 -6.49
N GLY A 369 -28.76 -21.75 -7.34
CA GLY A 369 -27.32 -21.53 -7.62
C GLY A 369 -26.99 -21.38 -9.12
N ASN A 370 -25.90 -20.67 -9.45
CA ASN A 370 -25.36 -20.61 -10.81
C ASN A 370 -24.37 -21.77 -11.05
N ALA A 371 -24.50 -22.47 -12.19
CA ALA A 371 -23.56 -23.52 -12.61
C ALA A 371 -22.77 -23.07 -13.86
N ARG A 372 -21.44 -23.17 -13.81
CA ARG A 372 -20.55 -22.95 -14.97
C ARG A 372 -19.67 -24.17 -15.21
N GLY A 373 -19.84 -24.82 -16.37
CA GLY A 373 -19.05 -25.97 -16.83
C GLY A 373 -19.31 -27.27 -16.07
N GLY A 374 -20.02 -28.23 -16.69
CA GLY A 374 -20.24 -29.59 -16.17
C GLY A 374 -21.42 -30.33 -16.81
N ASN A 375 -21.41 -31.68 -16.77
CA ASN A 375 -22.52 -32.52 -17.20
C ASN A 375 -23.49 -32.79 -16.03
N ALA A 376 -24.79 -32.55 -16.21
CA ALA A 376 -25.85 -32.91 -15.28
C ALA A 376 -26.67 -34.10 -15.82
N ARG A 377 -26.81 -35.18 -15.04
CA ARG A 377 -27.74 -36.28 -15.35
C ARG A 377 -28.72 -36.49 -14.19
N GLY A 378 -30.02 -36.27 -14.45
CA GLY A 378 -31.14 -36.72 -13.61
C GLY A 378 -31.48 -35.86 -12.39
N GLY A 379 -31.64 -34.54 -12.54
CA GLY A 379 -32.14 -33.66 -11.48
C GLY A 379 -32.85 -32.43 -12.04
N ASP A 380 -33.84 -31.91 -11.31
CA ASP A 380 -34.56 -30.69 -11.68
C ASP A 380 -33.76 -29.45 -11.26
N ALA A 381 -33.65 -28.46 -12.17
CA ALA A 381 -33.01 -27.18 -11.89
C ALA A 381 -34.07 -26.07 -11.84
N SER A 382 -34.20 -25.42 -10.68
CA SER A 382 -35.10 -24.29 -10.50
C SER A 382 -34.33 -23.04 -10.04
N GLY A 383 -34.34 -22.00 -10.88
CA GLY A 383 -33.92 -20.64 -10.51
C GLY A 383 -32.43 -20.26 -10.67
N GLY A 384 -31.77 -20.63 -11.77
CA GLY A 384 -30.38 -20.20 -12.04
C GLY A 384 -30.04 -20.10 -13.54
N PHE A 385 -29.00 -19.32 -13.87
CA PHE A 385 -28.51 -19.13 -15.25
C PHE A 385 -27.50 -20.21 -15.65
N ALA A 386 -27.66 -20.84 -16.81
CA ALA A 386 -26.69 -21.76 -17.41
C ALA A 386 -25.99 -21.09 -18.60
N ARG A 387 -24.64 -20.99 -18.58
CA ARG A 387 -23.83 -20.58 -19.73
C ARG A 387 -23.02 -21.78 -20.24
N ARG A 388 -23.12 -22.07 -21.54
CA ARG A 388 -22.14 -22.90 -22.25
C ARG A 388 -20.91 -22.05 -22.54
N GLU A 389 -19.75 -22.48 -22.08
CA GLU A 389 -18.46 -22.01 -22.58
C GLU A 389 -17.70 -23.20 -23.16
N ASP A 390 -17.01 -22.93 -24.27
CA ASP A 390 -16.41 -23.87 -25.20
C ASP A 390 -15.54 -24.93 -24.51
N SER A 391 -16.13 -26.10 -24.30
CA SER A 391 -15.44 -27.34 -23.96
C SER A 391 -16.29 -28.52 -24.42
N TYR A 392 -15.60 -29.51 -24.99
CA TYR A 392 -16.17 -30.65 -25.72
C TYR A 392 -17.39 -31.29 -25.03
N GLU A 393 -18.49 -31.39 -25.80
CA GLU A 393 -19.71 -32.19 -25.59
C GLU A 393 -20.33 -32.22 -24.17
N GLY A 394 -21.32 -31.34 -23.93
CA GLY A 394 -22.28 -31.51 -22.84
C GLY A 394 -23.73 -31.61 -23.32
N GLU A 395 -24.29 -32.81 -23.36
CA GLU A 395 -25.73 -33.04 -23.61
C GLU A 395 -26.53 -32.97 -22.30
N ALA A 396 -27.59 -32.15 -22.25
CA ALA A 396 -28.62 -32.25 -21.23
C ALA A 396 -29.64 -33.31 -21.68
N ARG A 397 -29.78 -34.42 -20.95
CA ARG A 397 -30.86 -35.40 -21.15
C ARG A 397 -31.62 -35.62 -19.85
N GLY A 398 -32.91 -35.24 -19.86
CA GLY A 398 -33.90 -35.51 -18.81
C GLY A 398 -33.96 -34.46 -17.70
N GLY A 399 -35.00 -33.61 -17.72
CA GLY A 399 -35.38 -32.65 -16.67
C GLY A 399 -36.20 -31.48 -17.23
N ASP A 400 -37.25 -31.06 -16.53
CA ASP A 400 -38.09 -29.89 -16.91
C ASP A 400 -37.40 -28.60 -16.42
N ALA A 401 -36.99 -27.71 -17.34
CA ALA A 401 -36.54 -26.38 -16.97
C ALA A 401 -37.75 -25.45 -16.78
N ARG A 402 -38.02 -25.03 -15.55
CA ARG A 402 -39.01 -23.96 -15.28
C ARG A 402 -38.30 -22.73 -14.70
N GLY A 403 -38.31 -21.64 -15.48
CA GLY A 403 -37.98 -20.29 -15.00
C GLY A 403 -36.57 -19.77 -15.29
N GLY A 404 -35.98 -20.04 -16.45
CA GLY A 404 -34.73 -19.39 -16.88
C GLY A 404 -34.52 -19.46 -18.41
N ASP A 405 -33.90 -18.42 -18.98
CA ASP A 405 -33.63 -18.32 -20.42
C ASP A 405 -32.50 -19.25 -20.86
N ALA A 406 -32.76 -20.08 -21.88
CA ALA A 406 -31.74 -20.89 -22.54
C ALA A 406 -31.31 -20.20 -23.85
N TRP A 407 -30.04 -19.81 -23.97
CA TRP A 407 -29.47 -19.26 -25.21
C TRP A 407 -28.58 -20.29 -25.89
N ALA A 408 -28.98 -20.72 -27.09
CA ALA A 408 -28.12 -21.45 -28.02
C ALA A 408 -27.47 -20.46 -28.98
N GLY A 409 -26.14 -20.35 -28.98
CA GLY A 409 -25.40 -19.55 -29.95
C GLY A 409 -25.37 -20.24 -31.31
N THR A 410 -25.97 -19.62 -32.33
CA THR A 410 -25.78 -19.97 -33.75
C THR A 410 -24.49 -19.34 -34.29
N PHE A 411 -23.63 -20.15 -34.89
CA PHE A 411 -22.44 -19.71 -35.63
C PHE A 411 -22.80 -19.28 -37.05
N GLY A 412 -22.27 -18.12 -37.49
CA GLY A 412 -22.14 -17.73 -38.88
C GLY A 412 -20.65 -17.57 -39.22
N MET A 413 -20.26 -18.11 -40.38
CA MET A 413 -18.89 -18.26 -40.91
C MET A 413 -18.04 -17.00 -40.91
#